data_AF-A0A0F9X8H8-F1
#
_entry.id   AF-A0A0F9X8H8-F1
#
_cell.length_a   1.000
_cell.length_b   1.000
_cell.length_c   1.000
_cell.angle_alpha   90.00
_cell.angle_beta   90.00
_cell.angle_gamma   90.00
#
_symmetry.space_group_name_H-M   'P 1'
#
loop_
_entity.id
_entity.type
_entity.pdbx_description
1 polymer ?
#
loop_
_entity_poly.entity_id
_entity_poly.type
_entity_poly.pdbx_seq_one_letter_code
_entity_poly.pdbx_strand_id
1 'polypeptide(L)'
;MARMGVFICWCGSNIAETVDCESVAQYASTLPGVVVGRSYKYMCSDPGQRLITDAIKEHNLSGVVVASCSPRMHEPTFRQAVATVGMNPYMLEMANIREHCSWVHTNRAEATEKAKDLVRVLVEKVKRNVPLADIEVPVTQRAMVIGAGIAGIQAALDVAAAGFEVALVERQPSIGGYMSMLDETFPTLDCSQCILTPRMVEIMQSKNITLHSFSEVEQVEGYVGNFEVSIRKKPRSVDMEKCTGCGDCWNNCMARNKIIAPSPVLPGEHTPPEVAEKVDAILATYTDPSGMVIGALQDVQREFNYLHPDALVYLSEKSEIPLARLYSVASFYNAFSLEPRGDNIIRTCLGTACHLRGGGRIADAISRELGIGDGETTKDMKFTLERVNCLGACALAPVVTVNNKYYGKMTIGKMMDVLEERAGQDAGQPQEQPQEATAV
;
A
#
# COMPACT_ATOMS: atom_id res chain seq x y z
N MET A 1 -1.45 37.00 -28.23
CA MET A 1 -1.60 35.62 -28.74
C MET A 1 -0.61 34.73 -28.02
N ALA A 2 -1.03 33.55 -27.57
CA ALA A 2 -0.12 32.59 -26.94
C ALA A 2 0.96 32.14 -27.93
N ARG A 3 2.22 32.12 -27.48
CA ARG A 3 3.40 31.68 -28.24
C ARG A 3 3.98 30.45 -27.53
N MET A 4 3.53 29.28 -27.95
CA MET A 4 3.84 28.02 -27.29
C MET A 4 5.07 27.36 -27.91
N GLY A 5 5.96 26.83 -27.07
CA GLY A 5 7.00 25.88 -27.49
C GLY A 5 6.65 24.47 -27.05
N VAL A 6 6.74 23.51 -27.97
CA VAL A 6 6.46 22.10 -27.68
C VAL A 6 7.69 21.26 -27.94
N PHE A 7 8.10 20.48 -26.94
CA PHE A 7 9.32 19.67 -27.01
C PHE A 7 9.02 18.21 -26.72
N ILE A 8 9.36 17.33 -27.64
CA ILE A 8 9.08 15.89 -27.56
C ILE A 8 10.36 15.12 -27.23
N CYS A 9 10.36 14.39 -26.13
CA CYS A 9 11.51 13.59 -25.70
C CYS A 9 11.44 12.17 -26.28
N TRP A 10 12.57 11.64 -26.73
CA TRP A 10 12.67 10.23 -27.16
C TRP A 10 12.95 9.30 -25.99
N CYS A 11 13.58 9.82 -24.93
CA CYS A 11 14.05 9.07 -23.76
C CYS A 11 14.90 7.85 -24.16
N GLY A 12 15.80 8.03 -25.12
CA GLY A 12 16.50 6.92 -25.77
C GLY A 12 15.52 6.13 -26.65
N SER A 13 15.35 4.84 -26.38
CA SER A 13 14.32 4.00 -27.00
C SER A 13 12.99 4.00 -26.23
N ASN A 14 12.98 4.40 -24.95
CA ASN A 14 11.80 4.25 -24.08
C ASN A 14 10.52 4.89 -24.62
N ILE A 15 10.63 6.01 -25.33
CA ILE A 15 9.49 6.66 -26.00
C ILE A 15 9.58 6.42 -27.51
N ALA A 16 10.76 6.61 -28.11
CA ALA A 16 10.91 6.55 -29.57
C ALA A 16 10.68 5.17 -30.20
N GLU A 17 10.73 4.07 -29.43
CA GLU A 17 10.42 2.71 -29.91
C GLU A 17 8.93 2.51 -30.16
N THR A 18 8.08 3.08 -29.32
CA THR A 18 6.62 2.91 -29.38
C THR A 18 5.90 4.15 -29.92
N VAL A 19 6.52 5.33 -29.86
CA VAL A 19 5.91 6.60 -30.30
C VAL A 19 6.81 7.24 -31.36
N ASP A 20 6.21 7.62 -32.49
CA ASP A 20 6.89 8.43 -33.50
C ASP A 20 7.02 9.87 -33.02
N CYS A 21 8.12 10.15 -32.32
CA CYS A 21 8.39 11.44 -31.71
C CYS A 21 8.53 12.58 -32.72
N GLU A 22 9.02 12.30 -33.92
CA GLU A 22 9.13 13.31 -34.99
C GLU A 22 7.75 13.66 -35.54
N SER A 23 6.91 12.65 -35.79
CA SER A 23 5.52 12.86 -36.20
C SER A 23 4.72 13.66 -35.16
N VAL A 24 4.93 13.39 -33.86
CA VAL A 24 4.28 14.15 -32.78
C VAL A 24 4.77 15.61 -32.77
N ALA A 25 6.06 15.86 -32.97
CA ALA A 25 6.60 17.22 -33.01
C ALA A 25 6.11 18.02 -34.23
N GLN A 26 6.01 17.38 -35.40
CA GLN A 26 5.43 17.97 -36.61
C GLN A 26 3.94 18.30 -36.39
N TYR A 27 3.18 17.35 -35.84
CA TYR A 27 1.78 17.58 -35.48
C TYR A 27 1.62 18.76 -34.52
N ALA A 28 2.41 18.80 -33.44
CA ALA A 28 2.38 19.87 -32.46
C ALA A 28 2.59 21.26 -33.09
N SER A 29 3.44 21.35 -34.11
CA SER A 29 3.71 22.59 -34.85
C SER A 29 2.51 23.10 -35.67
N THR A 30 1.53 22.24 -35.97
CA THR A 30 0.29 22.64 -36.66
C THR A 30 -0.78 23.17 -35.72
N LEU A 31 -0.61 23.00 -34.40
CA LEU A 31 -1.58 23.46 -33.41
C LEU A 31 -1.59 24.99 -33.33
N PRO A 32 -2.78 25.64 -33.25
CA PRO A 32 -2.86 27.10 -33.17
C PRO A 32 -2.03 27.65 -32.02
N GLY A 33 -1.23 28.69 -32.25
CA GLY A 33 -0.42 29.32 -31.20
C GLY A 33 0.86 28.57 -30.81
N VAL A 34 1.16 27.41 -31.41
CA VAL A 34 2.50 26.80 -31.30
C VAL A 34 3.43 27.43 -32.33
N VAL A 35 4.56 27.96 -31.85
CA VAL A 35 5.56 28.65 -32.68
C VAL A 35 6.71 27.71 -33.04
N VAL A 36 7.05 26.77 -32.15
CA VAL A 36 8.14 25.83 -32.34
C VAL A 36 7.77 24.46 -31.77
N GLY A 37 7.90 23.43 -32.59
CA GLY A 37 7.81 22.03 -32.20
C GLY A 37 9.14 21.33 -32.51
N ARG A 38 9.84 20.82 -31.51
CA ARG A 38 11.10 20.08 -31.69
C ARG A 38 11.04 18.73 -30.99
N SER A 39 11.81 17.76 -31.48
CA SER A 39 12.04 16.52 -30.76
C SER A 39 13.54 16.35 -30.48
N TYR A 40 13.88 15.72 -29.36
CA TYR A 40 15.27 15.49 -28.98
C TYR A 40 15.40 14.23 -28.12
N LYS A 41 16.59 13.61 -28.14
CA LYS A 41 16.85 12.32 -27.50
C LYS A 41 16.58 12.33 -25.99
N TYR A 42 17.10 13.33 -25.29
CA TYR A 42 16.99 13.45 -23.84
C TYR A 42 16.68 14.90 -23.47
N MET A 43 15.40 15.24 -23.31
CA MET A 43 15.01 16.61 -22.99
C MET A 43 15.51 17.07 -21.61
N CYS A 44 15.65 16.16 -20.64
CA CYS A 44 16.11 16.49 -19.29
C CYS A 44 17.62 16.70 -19.16
N SER A 45 18.42 16.33 -20.18
CA SER A 45 19.86 16.56 -20.16
C SER A 45 20.20 18.03 -20.42
N ASP A 46 21.41 18.46 -20.08
CA ASP A 46 21.87 19.84 -20.31
C ASP A 46 21.63 20.35 -21.74
N PRO A 47 21.95 19.59 -22.82
CA PRO A 47 21.58 20.00 -24.17
C PRO A 47 20.07 20.15 -24.39
N GLY A 48 19.27 19.24 -23.83
CA GLY A 48 17.81 19.27 -23.94
C GLY A 48 17.21 20.48 -23.24
N GLN A 49 17.69 20.82 -22.04
CA GLN A 49 17.27 22.00 -21.31
C GLN A 49 17.67 23.29 -22.05
N ARG A 50 18.89 23.34 -22.61
CA ARG A 50 19.35 24.47 -23.44
C ARG A 50 18.46 24.71 -24.65
N LEU A 51 18.04 23.64 -25.34
CA LEU A 51 17.09 23.76 -26.46
C LEU A 51 15.78 24.44 -26.06
N ILE A 52 15.28 24.19 -24.85
CA ILE A 52 14.10 24.85 -24.33
C ILE A 52 14.41 26.32 -24.02
N THR A 53 15.46 26.58 -23.24
CA THR A 53 15.80 27.94 -22.80
C THR A 53 16.16 28.88 -23.96
N ASP A 54 16.85 28.37 -24.97
CA ASP A 54 17.22 29.12 -26.16
C ASP A 54 15.99 29.45 -27.00
N ALA A 55 15.10 28.47 -27.19
CA ALA A 55 13.84 28.67 -27.91
C ALA A 55 12.91 29.68 -27.19
N ILE A 56 12.91 29.71 -25.86
CA ILE A 56 12.16 30.72 -25.08
C ILE A 56 12.61 32.13 -25.47
N LYS A 57 13.93 32.37 -25.53
CA LYS A 57 14.51 33.68 -25.89
C LYS A 57 14.34 34.01 -27.36
N GLU A 58 14.68 33.07 -28.24
CA GLU A 58 14.67 33.24 -29.70
C GLU A 58 13.25 33.52 -30.23
N HIS A 59 12.26 32.77 -29.73
CA HIS A 59 10.90 32.85 -30.22
C HIS A 59 9.97 33.64 -29.29
N ASN A 60 10.48 34.25 -28.21
CA ASN A 60 9.70 34.99 -27.21
C ASN A 60 8.47 34.20 -26.77
N LEU A 61 8.69 32.99 -26.25
CA LEU A 61 7.62 32.05 -25.90
C LEU A 61 6.88 32.52 -24.64
N SER A 62 5.55 32.39 -24.66
CA SER A 62 4.69 32.67 -23.50
C SER A 62 4.38 31.43 -22.66
N GLY A 63 4.72 30.24 -23.14
CA GLY A 63 4.52 28.98 -22.42
C GLY A 63 5.19 27.81 -23.11
N VAL A 64 5.41 26.73 -22.35
CA VAL A 64 6.15 25.55 -22.82
C VAL A 64 5.40 24.27 -22.47
N VAL A 65 5.38 23.31 -23.40
CA VAL A 65 4.94 21.94 -23.14
C VAL A 65 6.10 20.99 -23.42
N VAL A 66 6.45 20.17 -22.43
CA VAL A 66 7.44 19.09 -22.60
C VAL A 66 6.74 17.74 -22.59
N ALA A 67 6.65 17.08 -23.75
CA ALA A 67 6.11 15.74 -23.86
C ALA A 67 7.22 14.71 -23.58
N SER A 68 7.19 14.10 -22.40
CA SER A 68 8.23 13.17 -21.98
C SER A 68 7.72 12.16 -20.94
N CYS A 69 8.40 12.08 -19.80
CA CYS A 69 8.06 11.25 -18.64
C CYS A 69 7.02 11.91 -17.72
N SER A 70 6.73 11.24 -16.61
CA SER A 70 5.83 11.74 -15.58
C SER A 70 6.24 13.10 -15.00
N PRO A 71 5.28 14.04 -14.80
CA PRO A 71 5.55 15.29 -14.10
C PRO A 71 6.07 15.07 -12.68
N ARG A 72 5.68 13.96 -12.02
CA ARG A 72 6.18 13.61 -10.68
C ARG A 72 7.70 13.40 -10.63
N MET A 73 8.35 13.23 -11.78
CA MET A 73 9.79 12.98 -11.88
C MET A 73 10.58 14.23 -12.28
N HIS A 74 10.24 14.87 -13.41
CA HIS A 74 11.07 15.95 -13.98
C HIS A 74 10.36 17.30 -14.11
N GLU A 75 9.13 17.46 -13.59
CA GLU A 75 8.47 18.78 -13.59
C GLU A 75 9.30 19.82 -12.84
N PRO A 76 9.84 19.55 -11.63
CA PRO A 76 10.72 20.49 -10.95
C PRO A 76 11.95 20.86 -11.78
N THR A 77 12.55 19.88 -12.48
CA THR A 77 13.72 20.09 -13.33
C THR A 77 13.43 21.07 -14.47
N PHE A 78 12.34 20.86 -15.20
CA PHE A 78 11.99 21.74 -16.32
C PHE A 78 11.48 23.11 -15.87
N ARG A 79 10.74 23.16 -14.75
CA ARG A 79 10.32 24.41 -14.12
C ARG A 79 11.52 25.27 -13.72
N GLN A 80 12.53 24.65 -13.11
CA GLN A 80 13.78 25.33 -12.78
C GLN A 80 14.50 25.80 -14.04
N ALA A 81 14.59 24.96 -15.09
CA ALA A 81 15.23 25.33 -16.35
C ALA A 81 14.61 26.57 -16.98
N VAL A 82 13.28 26.66 -17.10
CA VAL A 82 12.63 27.83 -17.69
C VAL A 82 12.71 29.07 -16.80
N ALA A 83 12.75 28.88 -15.47
CA ALA A 83 12.95 29.98 -14.52
C ALA A 83 14.29 30.68 -14.69
N THR A 84 15.36 29.95 -15.07
CA THR A 84 16.69 30.55 -15.29
C THR A 84 16.72 31.61 -16.39
N VAL A 85 15.75 31.59 -17.31
CA VAL A 85 15.62 32.56 -18.40
C VAL A 85 14.45 33.53 -18.20
N GLY A 86 13.90 33.61 -16.98
CA GLY A 86 12.88 34.56 -16.60
C GLY A 86 11.45 34.18 -16.99
N MET A 87 11.21 32.97 -17.51
CA MET A 87 9.85 32.46 -17.70
C MET A 87 9.28 31.99 -16.36
N ASN A 88 8.03 32.35 -16.07
CA ASN A 88 7.36 31.87 -14.87
C ASN A 88 7.25 30.32 -14.89
N PRO A 89 7.66 29.61 -13.83
CA PRO A 89 7.66 28.14 -13.78
C PRO A 89 6.31 27.49 -14.10
N TYR A 90 5.21 28.16 -13.76
CA TYR A 90 3.84 27.67 -13.92
C TYR A 90 3.30 27.86 -15.35
N MET A 91 4.09 28.46 -16.24
CA MET A 91 3.83 28.51 -17.67
C MET A 91 4.42 27.32 -18.42
N LEU A 92 4.95 26.33 -17.70
CA LEU A 92 5.40 25.05 -18.24
C LEU A 92 4.50 23.92 -17.75
N GLU A 93 4.10 23.05 -18.68
CA GLU A 93 3.40 21.79 -18.37
C GLU A 93 4.11 20.61 -19.03
N MET A 94 3.95 19.43 -18.45
CA MET A 94 4.47 18.19 -18.99
C MET A 94 3.35 17.28 -19.49
N ALA A 95 3.48 16.82 -20.74
CA ALA A 95 2.64 15.75 -21.26
C ALA A 95 3.34 14.41 -21.01
N ASN A 96 2.75 13.55 -20.18
CA ASN A 96 3.30 12.22 -19.90
C ASN A 96 3.00 11.27 -21.08
N ILE A 97 3.99 11.10 -21.96
CA ILE A 97 3.91 10.19 -23.10
C ILE A 97 4.81 8.94 -22.93
N ARG A 98 5.40 8.75 -21.73
CA ARG A 98 6.19 7.56 -21.40
C ARG A 98 5.38 6.57 -20.58
N GLU A 99 5.19 6.83 -19.28
CA GLU A 99 4.47 5.94 -18.37
C GLU A 99 3.00 5.78 -18.78
N HIS A 100 2.37 6.83 -19.33
CA HIS A 100 0.96 6.82 -19.72
C HIS A 100 0.73 6.54 -21.22
N CYS A 101 1.81 6.36 -21.99
CA CYS A 101 1.73 6.07 -23.42
C CYS A 101 2.76 5.02 -23.84
N SER A 102 4.02 5.38 -24.14
CA SER A 102 4.95 4.45 -24.79
C SER A 102 5.19 3.12 -24.06
N TRP A 103 5.18 3.09 -22.73
CA TRP A 103 5.41 1.87 -21.94
C TRP A 103 4.20 0.94 -21.86
N VAL A 104 2.99 1.44 -22.11
CA VAL A 104 1.75 0.69 -21.87
C VAL A 104 0.97 0.38 -23.14
N HIS A 105 1.43 0.86 -24.30
CA HIS A 105 0.85 0.50 -25.60
C HIS A 105 1.88 -0.32 -26.39
N THR A 106 1.39 -1.30 -27.14
CA THR A 106 2.22 -2.13 -28.03
C THR A 106 2.13 -1.67 -29.48
N ASN A 107 0.98 -1.11 -29.89
CA ASN A 107 0.79 -0.60 -31.24
C ASN A 107 1.36 0.82 -31.38
N ARG A 108 2.37 0.96 -32.24
CA ARG A 108 3.08 2.23 -32.49
C ARG A 108 2.16 3.32 -33.06
N ALA A 109 1.25 2.98 -33.96
CA ALA A 109 0.37 3.96 -34.58
C ALA A 109 -0.62 4.52 -33.55
N GLU A 110 -1.23 3.65 -32.76
CA GLU A 110 -2.17 4.03 -31.69
C GLU A 110 -1.48 4.88 -30.61
N ALA A 111 -0.28 4.46 -30.16
CA ALA A 111 0.50 5.20 -29.19
C ALA A 111 0.90 6.59 -29.71
N THR A 112 1.23 6.70 -31.00
CA THR A 112 1.57 7.99 -31.63
C THR A 112 0.36 8.93 -31.67
N GLU A 113 -0.82 8.43 -32.04
CA GLU A 113 -2.05 9.26 -32.03
C GLU A 113 -2.43 9.67 -30.60
N LYS A 114 -2.33 8.77 -29.63
CA LYS A 114 -2.53 9.10 -28.22
C LYS A 114 -1.55 10.18 -27.74
N ALA A 115 -0.28 10.09 -28.11
CA ALA A 115 0.72 11.10 -27.75
C ALA A 115 0.39 12.48 -28.35
N LYS A 116 -0.09 12.54 -29.60
CA LYS A 116 -0.58 13.77 -30.24
C LYS A 116 -1.74 14.38 -29.46
N ASP A 117 -2.72 13.57 -29.06
CA ASP A 117 -3.87 14.03 -28.28
C ASP A 117 -3.45 14.56 -26.91
N LEU A 118 -2.55 13.88 -26.20
CA LEU A 118 -2.02 14.34 -24.91
C LEU A 118 -1.31 15.69 -25.05
N VAL A 119 -0.47 15.85 -26.07
CA VAL A 119 0.20 17.12 -26.37
C VAL A 119 -0.82 18.22 -26.68
N ARG A 120 -1.82 17.94 -27.52
CA ARG A 120 -2.87 18.90 -27.86
C ARG A 120 -3.60 19.43 -26.63
N VAL A 121 -4.00 18.53 -25.72
CA VAL A 121 -4.71 18.90 -24.49
C VAL A 121 -3.83 19.80 -23.61
N LEU A 122 -2.56 19.44 -23.43
CA LEU A 122 -1.65 20.24 -22.60
C LEU A 122 -1.31 21.59 -23.22
N VAL A 123 -1.18 21.68 -24.54
CA VAL A 123 -1.02 22.96 -25.25
C VAL A 123 -2.21 23.88 -24.97
N GLU A 124 -3.44 23.38 -25.05
CA GLU A 124 -4.63 24.17 -24.73
C GLU A 124 -4.71 24.57 -23.25
N LYS A 125 -4.24 23.70 -22.34
CA LYS A 125 -4.14 24.02 -20.91
C LYS A 125 -3.18 25.19 -20.67
N VAL A 126 -1.94 25.11 -21.17
CA VAL A 126 -0.92 26.14 -20.92
C VAL A 126 -1.32 27.50 -21.46
N LYS A 127 -2.05 27.55 -22.60
CA LYS A 127 -2.59 28.82 -23.11
C LYS A 127 -3.48 29.56 -22.12
N ARG A 128 -4.08 28.83 -21.17
CA ARG A 128 -4.98 29.34 -20.13
C ARG A 128 -4.30 29.41 -18.76
N ASN A 129 -3.06 28.94 -18.64
CA ASN A 129 -2.30 29.10 -17.41
C ASN A 129 -2.05 30.59 -17.16
N VAL A 130 -2.00 30.94 -15.88
CA VAL A 130 -1.62 32.27 -15.40
C VAL A 130 -0.33 32.13 -14.60
N PRO A 131 0.56 33.13 -14.61
CA PRO A 131 1.76 33.10 -13.80
C PRO A 131 1.37 33.03 -12.32
N LEU A 132 1.96 32.08 -11.59
CA LEU A 132 1.79 31.95 -10.14
C LEU A 132 3.08 32.31 -9.42
N ALA A 133 2.96 32.71 -8.17
CA ALA A 133 4.09 32.94 -7.27
C ALA A 133 4.17 31.79 -6.27
N ASP A 134 5.40 31.41 -5.90
CA ASP A 134 5.61 30.44 -4.82
C ASP A 134 5.16 31.05 -3.49
N ILE A 135 4.54 30.21 -2.66
CA ILE A 135 4.13 30.61 -1.32
C ILE A 135 5.30 30.33 -0.39
N GLU A 136 5.91 31.39 0.14
CA GLU A 136 6.92 31.28 1.17
C GLU A 136 6.25 31.06 2.54
N VAL A 137 6.65 30.00 3.23
CA VAL A 137 6.15 29.66 4.56
C VAL A 137 7.33 29.54 5.53
N PRO A 138 7.21 30.04 6.77
CA PRO A 138 8.25 29.87 7.76
C PRO A 138 8.44 28.39 8.09
N VAL A 139 9.66 27.98 8.43
CA VAL A 139 9.96 26.60 8.81
C VAL A 139 10.33 26.57 10.30
N THR A 140 9.55 25.83 11.08
CA THR A 140 9.87 25.56 12.48
C THR A 140 11.19 24.79 12.56
N GLN A 141 12.19 25.35 13.24
CA GLN A 141 13.55 24.80 13.32
C GLN A 141 13.65 23.63 14.32
N ARG A 142 12.81 22.62 14.12
CA ARG A 142 12.73 21.42 14.95
C ARG A 142 12.33 20.22 14.09
N ALA A 143 12.96 19.09 14.32
CA ALA A 143 12.62 17.83 13.67
C ALA A 143 11.83 16.90 14.61
N MET A 144 11.03 16.02 14.04
CA MET A 144 10.46 14.88 14.74
C MET A 144 10.93 13.60 14.05
N VAL A 145 11.36 12.62 14.84
CA VAL A 145 11.75 11.28 14.38
C VAL A 145 10.81 10.27 15.01
N ILE A 146 10.17 9.44 14.19
CA ILE A 146 9.21 8.42 14.62
C ILE A 146 9.89 7.05 14.49
N GLY A 147 10.04 6.38 15.63
CA GLY A 147 10.76 5.11 15.78
C GLY A 147 12.22 5.34 16.16
N ALA A 148 12.66 4.74 17.26
CA ALA A 148 14.01 4.83 17.80
C ALA A 148 14.78 3.51 17.65
N GLY A 149 14.67 2.87 16.49
CA GLY A 149 15.66 1.88 16.04
C GLY A 149 16.95 2.55 15.59
N ILE A 150 17.94 1.77 15.12
CA ILE A 150 19.25 2.32 14.70
C ILE A 150 19.14 3.47 13.69
N ALA A 151 18.21 3.40 12.73
CA ALA A 151 17.99 4.46 11.75
C ALA A 151 17.48 5.76 12.38
N GLY A 152 16.49 5.67 13.27
CA GLY A 152 15.92 6.84 13.94
C GLY A 152 16.87 7.45 14.97
N ILE A 153 17.62 6.60 15.68
CA ILE A 153 18.69 7.04 16.59
C ILE A 153 19.72 7.86 15.80
N GLN A 154 20.23 7.34 14.68
CA GLN A 154 21.23 8.05 13.89
C GLN A 154 20.66 9.36 13.32
N ALA A 155 19.44 9.34 12.77
CA ALA A 155 18.81 10.55 12.26
C ALA A 155 18.64 11.63 13.33
N ALA A 156 18.24 11.24 14.55
CA ALA A 156 18.09 12.16 15.66
C ALA A 156 19.45 12.75 16.11
N LEU A 157 20.49 11.91 16.19
CA LEU A 157 21.85 12.36 16.54
C LEU A 157 22.41 13.34 15.50
N ASP A 158 22.26 13.06 14.20
CA ASP A 158 22.78 13.92 13.13
C ASP A 158 22.09 15.29 13.13
N VAL A 159 20.76 15.32 13.28
CA VAL A 159 20.01 16.58 13.36
C VAL A 159 20.36 17.37 14.62
N ALA A 160 20.51 16.68 15.76
CA ALA A 160 20.94 17.31 17.01
C ALA A 160 22.38 17.85 16.94
N ALA A 161 23.28 17.14 16.26
CA ALA A 161 24.67 17.55 16.04
C ALA A 161 24.76 18.77 15.11
N ALA A 162 23.81 18.93 14.17
CA ALA A 162 23.63 20.14 13.38
C ALA A 162 23.06 21.33 14.18
N GLY A 163 22.70 21.13 15.46
CA GLY A 163 22.24 22.17 16.37
C GLY A 163 20.73 22.38 16.42
N PHE A 164 19.94 21.49 15.82
CA PHE A 164 18.48 21.59 15.83
C PHE A 164 17.84 20.74 16.93
N GLU A 165 16.68 21.18 17.41
CA GLU A 165 15.88 20.40 18.35
C GLU A 165 15.24 19.18 17.67
N VAL A 166 15.19 18.06 18.37
CA VAL A 166 14.60 16.81 17.89
C VAL A 166 13.64 16.23 18.92
N ALA A 167 12.41 15.94 18.51
CA ALA A 167 11.50 15.08 19.25
C ALA A 167 11.61 13.64 18.73
N LEU A 168 12.15 12.71 19.52
CA LEU A 168 12.29 11.30 19.15
C LEU A 168 11.19 10.48 19.83
N VAL A 169 10.27 9.90 19.05
CA VAL A 169 9.12 9.15 19.57
C VAL A 169 9.35 7.65 19.37
N GLU A 170 9.28 6.87 20.45
CA GLU A 170 9.42 5.42 20.41
C GLU A 170 8.21 4.73 21.04
N ARG A 171 7.61 3.80 20.29
CA ARG A 171 6.44 3.05 20.70
C ARG A 171 6.71 2.14 21.89
N GLN A 172 7.88 1.51 21.94
CA GLN A 172 8.27 0.57 22.98
C GLN A 172 8.84 1.28 24.22
N PRO A 173 8.89 0.59 25.38
CA PRO A 173 9.49 1.15 26.59
C PRO A 173 10.97 1.53 26.46
N SER A 174 11.69 0.88 25.54
CA SER A 174 13.11 1.08 25.25
C SER A 174 13.33 1.42 23.78
N ILE A 175 14.36 2.20 23.52
CA ILE A 175 14.93 2.43 22.18
C ILE A 175 15.87 1.28 21.80
N GLY A 176 16.29 1.22 20.53
CA GLY A 176 17.23 0.22 19.99
C GLY A 176 16.63 -0.60 18.85
N GLY A 177 15.31 -0.79 18.82
CA GLY A 177 14.61 -1.52 17.78
C GLY A 177 15.09 -2.98 17.62
N TYR A 178 14.91 -3.55 16.43
CA TYR A 178 15.29 -4.95 16.16
C TYR A 178 16.77 -5.24 16.38
N MET A 179 17.63 -4.26 16.13
CA MET A 179 19.07 -4.42 16.29
C MET A 179 19.45 -4.80 17.72
N SER A 180 18.70 -4.31 18.73
CA SER A 180 18.93 -4.67 20.13
C SER A 180 18.64 -6.15 20.46
N MET A 181 17.93 -6.87 19.58
CA MET A 181 17.62 -8.28 19.76
C MET A 181 18.56 -9.20 18.98
N LEU A 182 19.45 -8.65 18.15
CA LEU A 182 20.44 -9.43 17.41
C LEU A 182 21.62 -9.76 18.32
N ASP A 183 22.20 -10.94 18.16
CA ASP A 183 23.45 -11.29 18.83
C ASP A 183 24.62 -10.58 18.14
N GLU A 184 24.76 -10.81 16.83
CA GLU A 184 25.82 -10.27 15.98
C GLU A 184 25.28 -9.54 14.74
N THR A 185 26.12 -8.67 14.15
CA THR A 185 25.81 -7.96 12.91
C THR A 185 26.82 -8.29 11.81
N PHE A 186 26.33 -8.83 10.69
CA PHE A 186 27.14 -9.03 9.49
C PHE A 186 27.49 -7.69 8.82
N PRO A 187 28.62 -7.58 8.10
CA PRO A 187 29.60 -8.63 7.80
C PRO A 187 30.72 -8.77 8.84
N THR A 188 30.84 -7.86 9.80
CA THR A 188 31.95 -7.85 10.77
C THR A 188 31.78 -8.87 11.90
N LEU A 189 30.55 -9.36 12.10
CA LEU A 189 30.18 -10.25 13.21
C LEU A 189 30.42 -9.59 14.58
N ASP A 190 30.36 -8.26 14.64
CA ASP A 190 30.41 -7.53 15.91
C ASP A 190 29.13 -7.78 16.70
N CYS A 191 29.24 -7.78 18.03
CA CYS A 191 28.07 -7.79 18.91
C CYS A 191 27.22 -6.53 18.65
N SER A 192 25.91 -6.73 18.43
CA SER A 192 24.98 -5.64 18.09
C SER A 192 24.94 -4.55 19.17
N GLN A 193 25.04 -4.94 20.44
CA GLN A 193 24.98 -4.06 21.60
C GLN A 193 26.22 -3.19 21.70
N CYS A 194 27.39 -3.68 21.28
CA CYS A 194 28.65 -2.92 21.30
C CYS A 194 28.58 -1.67 20.42
N ILE A 195 27.84 -1.72 19.33
CA ILE A 195 27.68 -0.59 18.40
C ILE A 195 26.42 0.23 18.67
N LEU A 196 25.35 -0.39 19.16
CA LEU A 196 24.07 0.27 19.40
C LEU A 196 24.00 0.99 20.75
N THR A 197 24.49 0.37 21.83
CA THR A 197 24.37 0.91 23.19
C THR A 197 25.02 2.29 23.34
N PRO A 198 26.24 2.55 22.80
CA PRO A 198 26.83 3.90 22.86
C PRO A 198 25.92 4.96 22.25
N ARG A 199 25.29 4.67 21.10
CA ARG A 199 24.35 5.57 20.43
C ARG A 199 23.06 5.79 21.23
N MET A 200 22.56 4.75 21.89
CA MET A 200 21.39 4.87 22.79
C MET A 200 21.71 5.80 23.97
N VAL A 201 22.92 5.72 24.53
CA VAL A 201 23.38 6.62 25.61
C VAL A 201 23.53 8.05 25.11
N GLU A 202 24.10 8.26 23.93
CA GLU A 202 24.22 9.59 23.30
C GLU A 202 22.86 10.29 23.16
N ILE A 203 21.81 9.55 22.77
CA ILE A 203 20.43 10.08 22.73
C ILE A 203 19.99 10.57 24.10
N MET A 204 20.20 9.76 25.15
CA MET A 204 19.76 10.10 26.51
C MET A 204 20.52 11.29 27.12
N GLN A 205 21.77 11.50 26.71
CA GLN A 205 22.62 12.59 27.20
C GLN A 205 22.49 13.88 26.39
N SER A 206 21.92 13.81 25.19
CA SER A 206 21.77 14.97 24.31
C SER A 206 20.79 16.00 24.86
N LYS A 207 21.19 17.26 24.90
CA LYS A 207 20.33 18.39 25.31
C LYS A 207 19.35 18.81 24.22
N ASN A 208 19.64 18.47 22.97
CA ASN A 208 18.84 18.86 21.81
C ASN A 208 17.79 17.80 21.45
N ILE A 209 17.81 16.63 22.10
CA ILE A 209 16.90 15.52 21.81
C ILE A 209 15.95 15.32 22.98
N THR A 210 14.66 15.43 22.72
CA THR A 210 13.61 15.06 23.67
C THR A 210 13.11 13.66 23.32
N LEU A 211 13.44 12.67 24.15
CA LEU A 211 12.98 11.28 23.98
C LEU A 211 11.58 11.08 24.58
N HIS A 212 10.66 10.61 23.76
CA HIS A 212 9.33 10.16 24.14
C HIS A 212 9.24 8.64 23.95
N SER A 213 9.81 7.89 24.90
CA SER A 213 9.69 6.43 24.92
C SER A 213 8.32 6.00 25.46
N PHE A 214 7.89 4.79 25.09
CA PHE A 214 6.55 4.28 25.36
C PHE A 214 5.44 5.24 24.91
N SER A 215 5.64 5.89 23.76
CA SER A 215 4.75 6.92 23.22
C SER A 215 4.50 6.69 21.73
N GLU A 216 3.32 7.09 21.25
CA GLU A 216 2.90 6.91 19.87
C GLU A 216 2.37 8.22 19.31
N VAL A 217 2.61 8.46 18.02
CA VAL A 217 2.01 9.59 17.31
C VAL A 217 0.57 9.22 16.96
N GLU A 218 -0.39 10.02 17.44
CA GLU A 218 -1.81 9.79 17.15
C GLU A 218 -2.30 10.56 15.93
N GLN A 219 -1.80 11.77 15.73
CA GLN A 219 -2.27 12.67 14.67
C GLN A 219 -1.16 13.61 14.21
N VAL A 220 -1.11 13.85 12.90
CA VAL A 220 -0.20 14.80 12.25
C VAL A 220 -1.04 15.70 11.35
N GLU A 221 -1.00 16.99 11.61
CA GLU A 221 -1.67 18.02 10.81
C GLU A 221 -0.66 19.04 10.28
N GLY A 222 -1.08 19.83 9.29
CA GLY A 222 -0.27 20.88 8.69
C GLY A 222 0.47 20.46 7.41
N TYR A 223 1.57 21.14 7.12
CA TYR A 223 2.36 20.97 5.89
C TYR A 223 3.84 21.19 6.17
N VAL A 224 4.70 21.00 5.15
CA VAL A 224 6.15 21.11 5.28
C VAL A 224 6.58 22.36 6.05
N GLY A 225 7.33 22.16 7.15
CA GLY A 225 7.82 23.21 8.04
C GLY A 225 6.85 23.69 9.13
N ASN A 226 5.55 23.38 9.02
CA ASN A 226 4.50 23.81 9.93
C ASN A 226 3.59 22.62 10.28
N PHE A 227 4.17 21.63 10.96
CA PHE A 227 3.43 20.47 11.44
C PHE A 227 2.97 20.66 12.88
N GLU A 228 1.73 20.29 13.15
CA GLU A 228 1.19 20.11 14.50
C GLU A 228 1.00 18.61 14.74
N VAL A 229 1.64 18.08 15.79
CA VAL A 229 1.69 16.63 16.02
C VAL A 229 1.27 16.32 17.45
N SER A 230 0.28 15.44 17.58
CA SER A 230 -0.19 14.93 18.87
C SER A 230 0.49 13.61 19.23
N ILE A 231 1.15 13.57 20.38
CA ILE A 231 1.85 12.38 20.89
C ILE A 231 1.12 11.86 22.13
N ARG A 232 0.66 10.61 22.07
CA ARG A 232 0.14 9.91 23.24
C ARG A 232 1.26 9.23 23.99
N LYS A 233 1.48 9.66 25.23
CA LYS A 233 2.35 8.97 26.18
C LYS A 233 1.56 7.88 26.90
N LYS A 234 1.94 6.62 26.71
CA LYS A 234 1.25 5.50 27.36
C LYS A 234 1.59 5.46 28.86
N PRO A 235 0.64 5.12 29.74
CA PRO A 235 0.89 5.07 31.17
C PRO A 235 1.84 3.90 31.48
N ARG A 236 3.03 4.21 31.99
CA ARG A 236 3.98 3.19 32.49
C ARG A 236 3.56 2.60 33.84
N SER A 237 2.56 3.21 34.49
CA SER A 237 2.12 2.89 35.87
C SER A 237 3.27 2.95 36.89
N VAL A 238 4.32 3.71 36.57
CA VAL A 238 5.51 3.96 37.40
C VAL A 238 5.86 5.44 37.27
N ASP A 239 6.14 6.08 38.39
CA ASP A 239 6.66 7.45 38.43
C ASP A 239 8.12 7.44 37.97
N MET A 240 8.36 7.90 36.74
CA MET A 240 9.69 7.85 36.12
C MET A 240 10.68 8.84 36.72
N GLU A 241 10.23 9.85 37.45
CA GLU A 241 11.15 10.76 38.17
C GLU A 241 11.74 10.09 39.42
N LYS A 242 11.03 9.09 39.98
CA LYS A 242 11.46 8.33 41.17
C LYS A 242 12.03 6.95 40.84
N CYS A 243 11.79 6.44 39.64
CA CYS A 243 12.26 5.13 39.21
C CYS A 243 13.79 5.11 39.07
N THR A 244 14.47 4.26 39.83
CA THR A 244 15.93 4.10 39.77
C THR A 244 16.39 2.99 38.84
N GLY A 245 15.47 2.18 38.30
CA GLY A 245 15.80 1.04 37.45
C GLY A 245 16.48 -0.13 38.18
N CYS A 246 16.40 -0.22 39.52
CA CYS A 246 17.08 -1.25 40.30
C CYS A 246 16.62 -2.70 40.02
N GLY A 247 15.40 -2.89 39.51
CA GLY A 247 14.84 -4.20 39.20
C GLY A 247 14.22 -4.96 40.38
N ASP A 248 14.22 -4.40 41.60
CA ASP A 248 13.66 -5.06 42.79
C ASP A 248 12.16 -5.36 42.64
N CYS A 249 11.41 -4.47 41.99
CA CYS A 249 10.00 -4.67 41.69
C CYS A 249 9.77 -5.89 40.79
N TRP A 250 10.64 -6.10 39.80
CA TRP A 250 10.59 -7.28 38.92
C TRP A 250 10.94 -8.54 39.69
N ASN A 251 11.99 -8.50 40.51
CA ASN A 251 12.44 -9.64 41.30
C ASN A 251 11.37 -10.13 42.30
N ASN A 252 10.62 -9.21 42.89
CA ASN A 252 9.55 -9.50 43.85
C ASN A 252 8.16 -9.63 43.19
N CYS A 253 8.08 -9.50 41.86
CA CYS A 253 6.81 -9.57 41.17
C CYS A 253 6.25 -11.00 41.23
N MET A 254 5.11 -11.17 41.88
CA MET A 254 4.40 -12.46 41.95
C MET A 254 3.91 -12.96 40.57
N ALA A 255 3.95 -12.09 39.55
CA ALA A 255 3.66 -12.43 38.16
C ALA A 255 4.91 -12.60 37.30
N ARG A 256 6.14 -12.44 37.82
CA ARG A 256 7.40 -12.56 37.05
C ARG A 256 7.52 -13.88 36.28
N ASN A 257 7.08 -14.97 36.91
CA ASN A 257 7.08 -16.32 36.34
C ASN A 257 5.68 -16.76 35.90
N LYS A 258 4.67 -15.88 36.02
CA LYS A 258 3.41 -16.11 35.34
C LYS A 258 3.65 -15.71 33.90
N ILE A 259 3.65 -16.70 33.02
CA ILE A 259 3.48 -16.47 31.59
C ILE A 259 2.09 -15.83 31.45
N ILE A 260 2.02 -14.50 31.55
CA ILE A 260 0.91 -13.74 30.98
C ILE A 260 1.24 -13.62 29.50
N ALA A 261 1.22 -14.77 28.84
CA ALA A 261 0.77 -14.69 27.47
C ALA A 261 -0.70 -14.24 27.57
N PRO A 262 -1.24 -13.41 26.65
CA PRO A 262 -2.66 -13.60 26.34
C PRO A 262 -2.76 -15.09 26.12
N SER A 263 -3.48 -15.84 26.97
CA SER A 263 -3.40 -17.30 26.95
C SER A 263 -3.42 -17.72 25.48
N PRO A 264 -2.33 -18.28 24.91
CA PRO A 264 -2.56 -19.20 23.83
C PRO A 264 -3.47 -20.20 24.53
N VAL A 265 -4.63 -20.45 23.95
CA VAL A 265 -5.40 -21.63 24.34
C VAL A 265 -4.37 -22.75 24.28
N LEU A 266 -3.88 -23.20 25.44
CA LEU A 266 -2.91 -24.29 25.46
C LEU A 266 -3.72 -25.50 25.00
N PRO A 267 -3.26 -26.19 23.96
CA PRO A 267 -3.97 -27.30 23.33
C PRO A 267 -4.36 -28.40 24.31
N GLY A 268 -5.60 -28.92 24.18
CA GLY A 268 -5.87 -30.30 24.60
C GLY A 268 -6.90 -30.56 25.71
N GLU A 269 -7.42 -29.57 26.44
CA GLU A 269 -8.45 -29.87 27.47
C GLU A 269 -9.90 -29.62 27.05
N HIS A 270 -10.16 -28.79 26.03
CA HIS A 270 -11.53 -28.54 25.56
C HIS A 270 -11.66 -28.28 24.05
N THR A 271 -10.94 -29.01 23.17
CA THR A 271 -11.39 -29.06 21.76
C THR A 271 -12.79 -29.67 21.77
N PRO A 272 -13.84 -28.97 21.32
CA PRO A 272 -15.18 -29.53 21.32
C PRO A 272 -15.15 -30.89 20.59
N PRO A 273 -15.79 -31.95 21.12
CA PRO A 273 -15.74 -33.28 20.49
C PRO A 273 -16.10 -33.26 19.00
N GLU A 274 -17.03 -32.37 18.64
CA GLU A 274 -17.46 -32.12 17.26
C GLU A 274 -16.33 -31.59 16.35
N VAL A 275 -15.46 -30.72 16.86
CA VAL A 275 -14.31 -30.17 16.11
C VAL A 275 -13.24 -31.24 15.94
N ALA A 276 -12.98 -32.03 16.98
CA ALA A 276 -12.01 -33.12 16.94
C ALA A 276 -12.39 -34.20 15.93
N GLU A 277 -13.66 -34.63 15.92
CA GLU A 277 -14.17 -35.66 15.00
C GLU A 277 -14.04 -35.23 13.53
N LYS A 278 -14.36 -33.95 13.24
CA LYS A 278 -14.23 -33.38 11.89
C LYS A 278 -12.77 -33.30 11.42
N VAL A 279 -11.85 -32.92 12.30
CA VAL A 279 -10.42 -32.86 11.95
C VAL A 279 -9.82 -34.27 11.80
N ASP A 280 -10.25 -35.23 12.63
CA ASP A 280 -9.85 -36.64 12.47
C ASP A 280 -10.33 -37.23 11.13
N ALA A 281 -11.55 -36.88 10.68
CA ALA A 281 -12.06 -37.26 9.37
C ALA A 281 -11.23 -36.67 8.22
N ILE A 282 -10.79 -35.41 8.34
CA ILE A 282 -9.91 -34.75 7.36
C ILE A 282 -8.56 -35.46 7.33
N LEU A 283 -7.95 -35.71 8.49
CA LEU A 283 -6.64 -36.37 8.59
C LEU A 283 -6.64 -37.79 8.01
N ALA A 284 -7.75 -38.53 8.11
CA ALA A 284 -7.89 -39.85 7.51
C ALA A 284 -7.74 -39.87 5.98
N THR A 285 -7.92 -38.73 5.29
CA THR A 285 -7.74 -38.63 3.84
C THR A 285 -6.28 -38.43 3.40
N TYR A 286 -5.37 -38.15 4.33
CA TYR A 286 -3.97 -37.85 4.04
C TYR A 286 -3.03 -38.96 4.51
N THR A 287 -2.19 -39.48 3.61
CA THR A 287 -1.18 -40.52 3.90
C THR A 287 0.08 -39.97 4.59
N ASP A 288 0.42 -38.70 4.32
CA ASP A 288 1.48 -37.94 5.01
C ASP A 288 1.03 -36.47 5.18
N PRO A 289 0.51 -36.11 6.37
CA PRO A 289 0.06 -34.74 6.65
C PRO A 289 1.16 -33.68 6.55
N SER A 290 2.42 -34.05 6.82
CA SER A 290 3.54 -33.11 6.94
C SER A 290 3.98 -32.49 5.61
N GLY A 291 3.74 -33.21 4.51
CA GLY A 291 3.98 -32.77 3.14
C GLY A 291 2.83 -31.97 2.50
N MET A 292 1.62 -32.01 3.08
CA MET A 292 0.39 -31.44 2.49
C MET A 292 -0.33 -30.44 3.39
N VAL A 293 0.44 -29.59 4.09
CA VAL A 293 -0.08 -28.54 4.99
C VAL A 293 -1.16 -27.67 4.35
N ILE A 294 -0.98 -27.27 3.09
CA ILE A 294 -1.94 -26.42 2.37
C ILE A 294 -3.27 -27.16 2.16
N GLY A 295 -3.25 -28.45 1.82
CA GLY A 295 -4.45 -29.27 1.61
C GLY A 295 -5.24 -29.43 2.92
N ALA A 296 -4.55 -29.80 4.00
CA ALA A 296 -5.16 -29.92 5.32
C ALA A 296 -5.82 -28.61 5.77
N LEU A 297 -5.15 -27.46 5.57
CA LEU A 297 -5.73 -26.15 5.87
C LEU A 297 -6.94 -25.81 4.97
N GLN A 298 -6.92 -26.20 3.70
CA GLN A 298 -8.04 -25.98 2.78
C GLN A 298 -9.29 -26.77 3.19
N ASP A 299 -9.11 -28.01 3.64
CA ASP A 299 -10.23 -28.84 4.09
C ASP A 299 -10.77 -28.39 5.45
N VAL A 300 -9.90 -28.00 6.39
CA VAL A 300 -10.33 -27.39 7.66
C VAL A 300 -11.13 -26.11 7.39
N GLN A 301 -10.65 -25.24 6.50
CA GLN A 301 -11.40 -24.03 6.14
C GLN A 301 -12.71 -24.34 5.40
N ARG A 302 -12.78 -25.41 4.62
CA ARG A 302 -14.02 -25.80 3.93
C ARG A 302 -15.09 -26.24 4.93
N GLU A 303 -14.68 -26.93 5.98
CA GLU A 303 -15.60 -27.46 6.99
C GLU A 303 -16.09 -26.38 7.95
N PHE A 304 -15.21 -25.46 8.37
CA PHE A 304 -15.53 -24.44 9.36
C PHE A 304 -15.76 -23.04 8.77
N ASN A 305 -15.64 -22.85 7.45
CA ASN A 305 -15.63 -21.56 6.72
C ASN A 305 -14.50 -20.59 7.09
N TYR A 306 -13.69 -20.90 8.11
CA TYR A 306 -12.46 -20.24 8.49
C TYR A 306 -11.53 -21.25 9.16
N LEU A 307 -10.28 -20.85 9.42
CA LEU A 307 -9.35 -21.67 10.18
C LEU A 307 -9.61 -21.52 11.67
N HIS A 308 -10.48 -22.39 12.20
CA HIS A 308 -10.81 -22.42 13.62
C HIS A 308 -9.55 -22.65 14.47
N PRO A 309 -9.28 -21.81 15.51
CA PRO A 309 -8.09 -21.94 16.35
C PRO A 309 -7.93 -23.35 16.95
N ASP A 310 -9.00 -23.89 17.53
CA ASP A 310 -8.99 -25.25 18.10
C ASP A 310 -8.76 -26.35 17.06
N ALA A 311 -9.22 -26.16 15.82
CA ALA A 311 -8.96 -27.12 14.73
C ALA A 311 -7.50 -27.09 14.29
N LEU A 312 -6.88 -25.90 14.19
CA LEU A 312 -5.45 -25.77 13.88
C LEU A 312 -4.56 -26.37 14.97
N VAL A 313 -4.97 -26.17 16.21
CA VAL A 313 -4.32 -26.71 17.39
C VAL A 313 -4.38 -28.25 17.37
N TYR A 314 -5.57 -28.82 17.23
CA TYR A 314 -5.74 -30.27 17.18
C TYR A 314 -5.05 -30.90 15.95
N LEU A 315 -5.08 -30.21 14.81
CA LEU A 315 -4.34 -30.59 13.61
C LEU A 315 -2.83 -30.63 13.89
N SER A 316 -2.26 -29.63 14.57
CA SER A 316 -0.85 -29.56 14.93
C SER A 316 -0.41 -30.75 15.79
N GLU A 317 -1.23 -31.14 16.78
CA GLU A 317 -0.95 -32.27 17.67
C GLU A 317 -0.96 -33.61 16.95
N LYS A 318 -1.97 -33.86 16.10
CA LYS A 318 -2.15 -35.14 15.41
C LYS A 318 -1.23 -35.35 14.22
N SER A 319 -0.84 -34.26 13.56
CA SER A 319 0.00 -34.31 12.35
C SER A 319 1.50 -34.12 12.61
N GLU A 320 1.90 -33.90 13.87
CA GLU A 320 3.26 -33.51 14.26
C GLU A 320 3.80 -32.25 13.54
N ILE A 321 2.92 -31.44 12.94
CA ILE A 321 3.28 -30.18 12.29
C ILE A 321 3.32 -29.07 13.35
N PRO A 322 4.42 -28.30 13.48
CA PRO A 322 4.45 -27.19 14.43
C PRO A 322 3.35 -26.15 14.14
N LEU A 323 2.60 -25.74 15.17
CA LEU A 323 1.53 -24.74 15.05
C LEU A 323 2.01 -23.43 14.40
N ALA A 324 3.25 -23.02 14.67
CA ALA A 324 3.88 -21.86 14.02
C ALA A 324 3.97 -22.02 12.49
N ARG A 325 4.17 -23.24 11.97
CA ARG A 325 4.19 -23.54 10.54
C ARG A 325 2.79 -23.45 9.93
N LEU A 326 1.75 -23.89 10.64
CA LEU A 326 0.35 -23.75 10.22
C LEU A 326 -0.04 -22.27 10.11
N TYR A 327 0.23 -21.47 11.14
CA TYR A 327 -0.03 -20.03 11.11
C TYR A 327 0.82 -19.28 10.08
N SER A 328 2.07 -19.68 9.87
CA SER A 328 2.92 -19.10 8.82
C SER A 328 2.32 -19.30 7.43
N VAL A 329 1.87 -20.53 7.12
CA VAL A 329 1.22 -20.83 5.84
C VAL A 329 -0.13 -20.11 5.71
N ALA A 330 -0.94 -20.12 6.78
CA ALA A 330 -2.24 -19.44 6.80
C ALA A 330 -2.11 -17.92 6.61
N SER A 331 -1.10 -17.29 7.21
CA SER A 331 -0.87 -15.84 7.11
C SER A 331 -0.21 -15.45 5.79
N PHE A 332 0.48 -16.37 5.12
CA PHE A 332 1.17 -16.12 3.86
C PHE A 332 0.22 -16.16 2.64
N TYR A 333 -0.75 -17.08 2.63
CA TYR A 333 -1.70 -17.22 1.51
C TYR A 333 -3.03 -16.52 1.81
N ASN A 334 -3.38 -15.50 1.01
CA ASN A 334 -4.66 -14.78 1.07
C ASN A 334 -5.91 -15.66 0.87
N ALA A 335 -5.75 -16.92 0.45
CA ALA A 335 -6.86 -17.87 0.35
C ALA A 335 -7.39 -18.31 1.72
N PHE A 336 -6.59 -18.20 2.78
CA PHE A 336 -6.94 -18.60 4.13
C PHE A 336 -7.49 -17.43 4.97
N SER A 337 -8.42 -17.72 5.87
CA SER A 337 -9.01 -16.78 6.83
C SER A 337 -8.80 -17.29 8.24
N LEU A 338 -8.19 -16.45 9.08
CA LEU A 338 -8.10 -16.68 10.52
C LEU A 338 -9.29 -16.08 11.27
N GLU A 339 -10.09 -15.25 10.60
CA GLU A 339 -11.28 -14.62 11.17
C GLU A 339 -12.54 -15.41 10.81
N PRO A 340 -13.52 -15.52 11.73
CA PRO A 340 -14.78 -16.22 11.48
C PRO A 340 -15.54 -15.63 10.30
N ARG A 341 -15.89 -16.50 9.35
CA ARG A 341 -16.72 -16.15 8.20
C ARG A 341 -18.12 -16.71 8.37
N GLY A 342 -19.10 -16.01 7.85
CA GLY A 342 -20.48 -16.45 7.83
C GLY A 342 -20.75 -17.49 6.75
N ASP A 343 -21.94 -18.08 6.80
CA ASP A 343 -22.34 -19.18 5.91
C ASP A 343 -22.35 -18.80 4.41
N ASN A 344 -22.55 -17.51 4.11
CA ASN A 344 -22.57 -16.97 2.75
C ASN A 344 -21.48 -15.91 2.57
N ILE A 345 -20.39 -16.30 1.91
CA ILE A 345 -19.29 -15.40 1.58
C ILE A 345 -19.59 -14.71 0.25
N ILE A 346 -19.87 -13.41 0.31
CA ILE A 346 -20.20 -12.57 -0.83
C ILE A 346 -18.95 -11.80 -1.25
N ARG A 347 -18.42 -12.10 -2.45
CA ARG A 347 -17.29 -11.35 -3.02
C ARG A 347 -17.75 -10.44 -4.14
N THR A 348 -17.61 -9.13 -3.96
CA THR A 348 -17.98 -8.15 -4.98
C THR A 348 -16.74 -7.70 -5.76
N CYS A 349 -16.74 -7.91 -7.08
CA CYS A 349 -15.63 -7.52 -7.94
C CYS A 349 -15.60 -6.00 -8.14
N LEU A 350 -14.47 -5.37 -7.77
CA LEU A 350 -14.17 -3.96 -8.00
C LEU A 350 -13.11 -3.75 -9.09
N GLY A 351 -12.82 -4.78 -9.89
CA GLY A 351 -11.91 -4.67 -11.03
C GLY A 351 -12.44 -3.71 -12.08
N THR A 352 -11.56 -3.20 -12.94
CA THR A 352 -11.83 -2.07 -13.84
C THR A 352 -13.17 -2.17 -14.58
N ALA A 353 -13.49 -3.32 -15.16
CA ALA A 353 -14.75 -3.53 -15.88
C ALA A 353 -15.99 -3.49 -14.95
N CYS A 354 -15.90 -4.05 -13.75
CA CYS A 354 -16.98 -4.04 -12.77
C CYS A 354 -17.12 -2.66 -12.13
N HIS A 355 -16.00 -1.98 -11.82
CA HIS A 355 -16.00 -0.62 -11.28
C HIS A 355 -16.72 0.36 -12.22
N LEU A 356 -16.36 0.36 -13.52
CA LEU A 356 -17.02 1.19 -14.54
C LEU A 356 -18.52 0.90 -14.68
N ARG A 357 -18.92 -0.37 -14.50
CA ARG A 357 -20.33 -0.81 -14.59
C ARG A 357 -21.11 -0.69 -13.27
N GLY A 358 -20.52 -0.12 -12.22
CA GLY A 358 -21.19 0.15 -10.95
C GLY A 358 -21.07 -0.91 -9.87
N GLY A 359 -20.07 -1.79 -9.94
CA GLY A 359 -19.78 -2.80 -8.90
C GLY A 359 -19.58 -2.21 -7.50
N GLY A 360 -18.98 -1.01 -7.39
CA GLY A 360 -18.87 -0.30 -6.12
C GLY A 360 -20.23 0.04 -5.51
N ARG A 361 -21.19 0.47 -6.34
CA ARG A 361 -22.57 0.76 -5.88
C ARG A 361 -23.29 -0.47 -5.37
N ILE A 362 -22.97 -1.65 -5.93
CA ILE A 362 -23.52 -2.94 -5.45
C ILE A 362 -22.90 -3.29 -4.10
N ALA A 363 -21.58 -3.18 -3.94
CA ALA A 363 -20.90 -3.40 -2.66
C ALA A 363 -21.42 -2.46 -1.55
N ASP A 364 -21.62 -1.18 -1.86
CA ASP A 364 -22.15 -0.20 -0.91
C ASP A 364 -23.64 -0.40 -0.59
N ALA A 365 -24.40 -1.02 -1.50
CA ALA A 365 -25.78 -1.41 -1.22
C ALA A 365 -25.83 -2.61 -0.26
N ILE A 366 -24.99 -3.62 -0.48
CA ILE A 366 -24.88 -4.79 0.40
C ILE A 366 -24.42 -4.38 1.80
N SER A 367 -23.40 -3.51 1.88
CA SER A 367 -22.87 -3.01 3.16
C SER A 367 -23.93 -2.24 3.96
N ARG A 368 -24.80 -1.47 3.30
CA ARG A 368 -25.90 -0.76 3.96
C ARG A 368 -27.02 -1.68 4.43
N GLU A 369 -27.36 -2.69 3.65
CA GLU A 369 -28.43 -3.63 3.99
C GLU A 369 -28.04 -4.53 5.17
N LEU A 370 -26.81 -5.06 5.14
CA LEU A 370 -26.31 -5.98 6.15
C LEU A 370 -25.67 -5.28 7.36
N GLY A 371 -25.38 -3.97 7.26
CA GLY A 371 -24.74 -3.20 8.32
C GLY A 371 -23.29 -3.60 8.61
N ILE A 372 -22.58 -4.13 7.61
CA ILE A 372 -21.19 -4.64 7.72
C ILE A 372 -20.24 -3.91 6.78
N GLY A 373 -18.99 -3.76 7.19
CA GLY A 373 -17.87 -3.23 6.42
C GLY A 373 -17.24 -4.24 5.45
N ASP A 374 -16.10 -3.86 4.86
CA ASP A 374 -15.31 -4.74 3.99
C ASP A 374 -14.50 -5.73 4.82
N GLY A 375 -14.66 -7.03 4.56
CA GLY A 375 -14.07 -8.12 5.34
C GLY A 375 -14.83 -8.48 6.60
N GLU A 376 -15.92 -7.76 6.94
CA GLU A 376 -16.70 -8.02 8.15
C GLU A 376 -17.80 -9.06 7.92
N THR A 377 -18.12 -9.78 9.00
CA THR A 377 -19.19 -10.78 9.07
C THR A 377 -20.35 -10.24 9.91
N THR A 378 -21.59 -10.56 9.53
CA THR A 378 -22.79 -10.18 10.28
C THR A 378 -22.82 -10.83 11.66
N LYS A 379 -23.49 -10.20 12.63
CA LYS A 379 -23.59 -10.72 14.02
C LYS A 379 -24.32 -12.06 14.12
N ASP A 380 -25.16 -12.39 13.14
CA ASP A 380 -25.86 -13.66 13.02
C ASP A 380 -25.05 -14.75 12.30
N MET A 381 -23.80 -14.45 11.92
CA MET A 381 -22.88 -15.34 11.19
C MET A 381 -23.44 -15.86 9.86
N LYS A 382 -24.43 -15.19 9.26
CA LYS A 382 -25.03 -15.63 7.98
C LYS A 382 -24.30 -15.11 6.75
N PHE A 383 -23.71 -13.92 6.80
CA PHE A 383 -23.11 -13.27 5.64
C PHE A 383 -21.75 -12.63 5.95
N THR A 384 -20.81 -12.75 5.02
CA THR A 384 -19.53 -12.02 5.01
C THR A 384 -19.40 -11.27 3.70
N LEU A 385 -19.03 -9.98 3.74
CA LEU A 385 -18.82 -9.17 2.55
C LEU A 385 -17.34 -8.96 2.30
N GLU A 386 -16.83 -9.39 1.15
CA GLU A 386 -15.46 -9.15 0.70
C GLU A 386 -15.45 -8.33 -0.59
N ARG A 387 -14.76 -7.20 -0.58
CA ARG A 387 -14.49 -6.42 -1.80
C ARG A 387 -13.20 -6.95 -2.40
N VAL A 388 -13.30 -7.51 -3.60
CA VAL A 388 -12.16 -8.13 -4.29
C VAL A 388 -11.75 -7.34 -5.51
N ASN A 389 -10.45 -7.24 -5.74
CA ASN A 389 -9.90 -6.48 -6.86
C ASN A 389 -10.28 -7.08 -8.23
N CYS A 390 -10.30 -8.41 -8.38
CA CYS A 390 -10.65 -9.03 -9.65
C CYS A 390 -11.13 -10.46 -9.46
N LEU A 391 -12.24 -10.82 -10.11
CA LEU A 391 -12.75 -12.20 -10.21
C LEU A 391 -12.49 -12.83 -11.58
N GLY A 392 -11.73 -12.18 -12.47
CA GLY A 392 -11.36 -12.71 -13.79
C GLY A 392 -12.49 -12.82 -14.83
N ALA A 393 -13.75 -12.62 -14.45
CA ALA A 393 -14.92 -12.82 -15.31
C ALA A 393 -15.43 -11.52 -15.96
N CYS A 394 -14.56 -10.73 -16.61
CA CYS A 394 -14.90 -9.41 -17.15
C CYS A 394 -16.08 -9.42 -18.15
N ALA A 395 -16.28 -10.50 -18.90
CA ALA A 395 -17.41 -10.66 -19.83
C ALA A 395 -18.79 -10.61 -19.14
N LEU A 396 -18.83 -10.97 -17.85
CA LEU A 396 -20.04 -11.04 -17.04
C LEU A 396 -20.24 -9.80 -16.15
N ALA A 397 -19.40 -8.76 -16.26
CA ALA A 397 -19.45 -7.59 -15.39
C ALA A 397 -20.80 -6.85 -15.41
N PRO A 398 -21.31 -6.35 -14.26
CA PRO A 398 -20.79 -6.52 -12.89
C PRO A 398 -20.93 -7.96 -12.37
N VAL A 399 -19.88 -8.45 -11.69
CA VAL A 399 -19.81 -9.82 -11.15
C VAL A 399 -19.75 -9.79 -9.63
N VAL A 400 -20.57 -10.64 -9.02
CA VAL A 400 -20.52 -10.98 -7.60
C VAL A 400 -20.41 -12.50 -7.49
N THR A 401 -19.64 -13.02 -6.54
CA THR A 401 -19.70 -14.44 -6.20
C THR A 401 -20.29 -14.64 -4.81
N VAL A 402 -21.11 -15.67 -4.64
CA VAL A 402 -21.60 -16.12 -3.34
C VAL A 402 -21.22 -17.59 -3.21
N ASN A 403 -20.39 -17.94 -2.22
CA ASN A 403 -19.87 -19.31 -2.01
C ASN A 403 -19.32 -19.93 -3.32
N ASN A 404 -18.49 -19.16 -4.04
CA ASN A 404 -17.87 -19.50 -5.33
C ASN A 404 -18.81 -19.66 -6.54
N LYS A 405 -20.13 -19.46 -6.37
CA LYS A 405 -21.07 -19.37 -7.51
C LYS A 405 -21.02 -17.98 -8.13
N TYR A 406 -20.79 -17.92 -9.43
CA TYR A 406 -20.69 -16.66 -10.18
C TYR A 406 -22.08 -16.12 -10.55
N TYR A 407 -22.31 -14.85 -10.22
CA TYR A 407 -23.49 -14.10 -10.64
C TYR A 407 -23.05 -12.94 -11.54
N GLY A 408 -23.45 -13.00 -12.81
CA GLY A 408 -23.11 -12.02 -13.84
C GLY A 408 -24.24 -11.02 -14.13
N LYS A 409 -23.89 -9.88 -14.72
CA LYS A 409 -24.81 -8.78 -15.07
C LYS A 409 -25.65 -8.36 -13.86
N MET A 410 -24.99 -8.28 -12.71
CA MET A 410 -25.64 -7.97 -11.44
C MET A 410 -26.10 -6.52 -11.38
N THR A 411 -27.26 -6.33 -10.78
CA THR A 411 -27.84 -5.03 -10.43
C THR A 411 -28.17 -5.04 -8.93
N ILE A 412 -28.40 -3.87 -8.34
CA ILE A 412 -28.75 -3.77 -6.91
C ILE A 412 -30.00 -4.61 -6.60
N GLY A 413 -31.06 -4.52 -7.42
CA GLY A 413 -32.27 -5.31 -7.23
C GLY A 413 -32.02 -6.82 -7.24
N LYS A 414 -31.29 -7.32 -8.25
CA LYS A 414 -30.93 -8.75 -8.32
C LYS A 414 -30.07 -9.21 -7.15
N MET A 415 -29.25 -8.31 -6.60
CA MET A 415 -28.45 -8.63 -5.41
C MET A 415 -29.33 -8.77 -4.17
N MET A 416 -30.35 -7.91 -4.00
CA MET A 416 -31.30 -8.01 -2.90
C MET A 416 -32.13 -9.30 -2.99
N ASP A 417 -32.59 -9.67 -4.19
CA ASP A 417 -33.29 -10.95 -4.40
C ASP A 417 -32.42 -12.15 -3.98
N VAL A 418 -31.11 -12.12 -4.30
CA VAL A 418 -30.14 -13.17 -3.91
C VAL A 418 -29.90 -13.17 -2.39
N LEU A 419 -29.91 -12.01 -1.73
CA LEU A 419 -29.79 -11.93 -0.28
C LEU A 419 -31.03 -12.51 0.41
N GLU A 420 -32.24 -12.21 -0.08
CA GLU A 420 -33.49 -12.77 0.44
C GLU A 420 -33.58 -14.29 0.24
N GLU A 421 -33.21 -14.78 -0.95
CA GLU A 421 -33.17 -16.23 -1.25
C GLU A 421 -32.23 -16.98 -0.29
N ARG A 422 -31.07 -16.39 0.03
CA ARG A 422 -30.08 -16.98 0.92
C ARG A 422 -30.38 -16.77 2.40
N ALA A 423 -31.12 -15.72 2.76
CA ALA A 423 -31.60 -15.52 4.13
C ALA A 423 -32.69 -16.53 4.52
N GLY A 424 -33.46 -17.04 3.55
CA GLY A 424 -34.52 -18.03 3.75
C GLY A 424 -34.10 -19.50 3.67
N GLN A 425 -32.85 -19.81 3.31
CA GLN A 425 -32.31 -21.17 3.29
C GLN A 425 -31.46 -21.40 4.55
N ASP A 426 -32.04 -22.03 5.59
CA ASP A 426 -31.24 -22.54 6.71
C ASP A 426 -30.33 -23.71 6.26
N ALA A 427 -29.15 -23.77 6.86
CA ALA A 427 -28.00 -24.58 6.47
C ALA A 427 -28.29 -26.08 6.32
N GLY A 428 -27.81 -26.66 5.21
CA GLY A 428 -27.62 -28.11 5.09
C GLY A 428 -27.84 -28.65 3.68
N GLN A 429 -26.83 -28.57 2.82
CA GLN A 429 -26.51 -29.64 1.86
C GLN A 429 -25.13 -29.38 1.19
N PRO A 430 -24.19 -30.33 1.24
CA PRO A 430 -22.93 -30.22 0.51
C PRO A 430 -23.20 -30.37 -1.00
N GLN A 431 -22.73 -29.43 -1.81
CA GLN A 431 -22.91 -29.46 -3.27
C GLN A 431 -21.78 -30.23 -3.97
N GLU A 432 -22.21 -31.17 -4.82
CA GLU A 432 -21.42 -32.06 -5.68
C GLU A 432 -20.46 -31.33 -6.64
N GLN A 433 -19.35 -32.02 -6.95
CA GLN A 433 -18.31 -31.59 -7.91
C GLN A 433 -18.89 -31.35 -9.32
N PRO A 434 -18.45 -30.31 -10.07
CA PRO A 434 -18.72 -30.24 -11.49
C PRO A 434 -17.92 -31.32 -12.22
N GLN A 435 -18.65 -32.17 -12.93
CA GLN A 435 -18.13 -33.21 -13.83
C GLN A 435 -17.08 -32.66 -14.80
N GLU A 436 -16.04 -33.46 -15.02
CA GLU A 436 -15.00 -33.31 -16.03
C GLU A 436 -15.61 -32.90 -17.38
N ALA A 437 -15.29 -31.69 -17.84
CA ALA A 437 -15.45 -31.33 -19.24
C ALA A 437 -14.25 -31.95 -19.99
N THR A 438 -14.56 -33.03 -20.69
CA THR A 438 -13.75 -33.76 -21.66
C THR A 438 -12.88 -32.87 -22.53
N ALA A 439 -11.61 -33.27 -22.63
CA ALA A 439 -10.70 -32.81 -23.66
C ALA A 439 -11.25 -33.10 -25.06
N VAL A 440 -11.36 -32.05 -25.89
CA VAL A 440 -11.16 -32.06 -27.34
C VAL A 440 -10.46 -30.77 -27.73
#